data_AF-A0A9E0LMF4-F1
#
_entry.id   AF-A0A9E0LMF4-F1
#
_cell.length_a   1.000
_cell.length_b   1.000
_cell.length_c   1.000
_cell.angle_alpha   90.00
_cell.angle_beta   90.00
_cell.angle_gamma   90.00
#
_symmetry.space_group_name_H-M   'P 1'
#
loop_
_entity.id
_entity.type
_entity.pdbx_description
1 polymer ?
#
loop_
_entity_poly.entity_id
_entity_poly.type
_entity_poly.pdbx_seq_one_letter_code
_entity_poly.pdbx_strand_id
1 'polypeptide(L)'
;MGNSIFEDLKKKFEEKHHEIKSKVFEKHKNALTVITNYPTQVAAGVMGAVVLATNPLPAPVPQQALAVESSELSQQALLISELGVNLPSDMRELTDEENATISGVLSRRYNIPVATSLEGIRLNRTYGFIGQEQHLARYPGDTMATHFTNSEDAEKYGAQGMAPGLGAWGYFAPSQYDLSQTDIDREKYYIATQTFLAPGFSDNVRRYIEFFKYRKMLIVNPQNGRAMVVVIGDAGPGESTGKHLGGSPEVMKYLERVDGAQKGPVLYYFIEDPTDSIPLGPIDPN
;
A
#
# COMPACT_ATOMS: atom_id res chain seq x y z
N MET A 1 18.58 31.76 51.89
CA MET A 1 17.18 31.55 51.47
C MET A 1 17.05 31.38 49.94
N GLY A 2 17.88 30.53 49.30
CA GLY A 2 17.90 30.36 47.83
C GLY A 2 17.52 28.96 47.31
N ASN A 3 17.57 27.92 48.17
CA ASN A 3 17.31 26.53 47.75
C ASN A 3 15.83 26.18 47.63
N SER A 4 14.94 26.79 48.42
CA SER A 4 13.51 26.45 48.41
C SER A 4 12.81 26.88 47.12
N ILE A 5 13.18 28.03 46.55
CA ILE A 5 12.60 28.52 45.30
C ILE A 5 13.03 27.65 44.12
N PHE A 6 14.27 27.19 44.12
CA PHE A 6 14.79 26.30 43.08
C PHE A 6 14.10 24.93 43.10
N GLU A 7 13.95 24.32 44.29
CA GLU A 7 13.24 23.05 44.42
C GLU A 7 11.76 23.16 44.05
N ASP A 8 11.10 24.28 44.40
CA ASP A 8 9.70 24.53 43.99
C ASP A 8 9.56 24.74 42.47
N LEU A 9 10.51 25.42 41.84
CA LEU A 9 10.54 25.61 40.39
C LEU A 9 10.81 24.28 39.66
N LYS A 10 11.75 23.49 40.17
CA LYS A 10 12.07 22.15 39.64
C LYS A 10 10.86 21.24 39.73
N LYS A 11 10.19 21.20 40.88
CA LYS A 11 8.96 20.42 41.08
C LYS A 11 7.84 20.84 40.12
N LYS A 12 7.59 22.15 39.99
CA LYS A 12 6.60 22.67 39.02
C LYS A 12 6.95 22.34 37.57
N PHE A 13 8.24 22.36 37.23
CA PHE A 13 8.72 21.99 35.90
C PHE A 13 8.50 20.49 35.64
N GLU A 14 8.83 19.63 36.60
CA GLU A 14 8.62 18.18 36.52
C GLU A 14 7.14 17.82 36.41
N GLU A 15 6.28 18.45 37.21
CA GLU A 15 4.82 18.28 37.16
C GLU A 15 4.26 18.69 35.78
N LYS A 16 4.68 19.86 35.29
CA LYS A 16 4.24 20.36 33.98
C LYS A 16 4.76 19.51 32.83
N HIS A 17 5.98 19.00 32.93
CA HIS A 17 6.56 18.07 31.97
C HIS A 17 5.80 16.75 31.94
N HIS A 18 5.45 16.21 33.12
CA HIS A 18 4.64 15.00 33.23
C HIS A 18 3.25 15.20 32.64
N GLU A 19 2.62 16.36 32.88
CA GLU A 19 1.31 16.71 32.33
C GLU A 19 1.35 16.87 30.79
N ILE A 20 2.38 17.52 30.25
CA ILE A 20 2.54 17.66 28.79
C ILE A 20 2.79 16.28 28.17
N LYS A 21 3.63 15.44 28.78
CA LYS A 21 3.87 14.07 28.32
C LYS A 21 2.58 13.25 28.29
N SER A 22 1.78 13.29 29.36
CA SER A 22 0.53 12.52 29.41
C SER A 22 -0.49 13.03 28.40
N LYS A 23 -0.61 14.35 28.21
CA LYS A 23 -1.50 14.96 27.22
C LYS A 23 -1.10 14.62 25.79
N VAL A 24 0.19 14.68 25.47
CA VAL A 24 0.71 14.30 24.14
C VAL A 24 0.50 12.80 23.91
N PHE A 25 0.81 11.97 24.92
CA PHE A 25 0.67 10.52 24.82
C PHE A 25 -0.79 10.08 24.67
N GLU A 26 -1.73 10.64 25.44
CA GLU A 26 -3.15 10.33 25.31
C GLU A 26 -3.74 10.85 23.99
N LYS A 27 -3.39 12.07 23.58
CA LYS A 27 -3.90 12.66 22.33
C LYS A 27 -3.39 11.93 21.08
N HIS A 28 -2.17 11.42 21.13
CA HIS A 28 -1.52 10.74 20.01
C HIS A 28 -1.34 9.24 20.25
N LYS A 29 -2.11 8.66 21.19
CA LYS A 29 -1.99 7.27 21.61
C LYS A 29 -2.05 6.30 20.45
N ASN A 30 -2.95 6.54 19.49
CA ASN A 30 -3.10 5.72 18.29
C ASN A 30 -1.91 5.85 17.33
N ALA A 31 -1.28 7.02 17.23
CA ALA A 31 -0.08 7.22 16.41
C ALA A 31 1.17 6.64 17.11
N LEU A 32 1.21 6.68 18.44
CA LEU A 32 2.32 6.16 19.26
C LEU A 32 2.26 4.64 19.45
N THR A 33 1.06 4.03 19.52
CA THR A 33 0.90 2.57 19.50
C THR A 33 1.26 1.98 18.14
N VAL A 34 1.04 2.74 17.06
CA VAL A 34 1.61 2.41 15.76
C VAL A 34 3.14 2.38 15.88
N ILE A 35 3.79 3.39 16.47
CA ILE A 35 5.26 3.43 16.65
C ILE A 35 5.82 2.27 17.51
N THR A 36 5.10 1.79 18.53
CA THR A 36 5.58 0.69 19.39
C THR A 36 5.55 -0.69 18.72
N ASN A 37 4.84 -0.84 17.60
CA ASN A 37 4.70 -2.11 16.88
C ASN A 37 5.68 -2.26 15.69
N TYR A 38 6.56 -1.29 15.46
CA TYR A 38 7.55 -1.30 14.37
C TYR A 38 8.98 -1.60 14.91
N PRO A 39 9.92 -2.06 14.05
CA PRO A 39 11.26 -2.46 14.48
C PRO A 39 12.00 -1.34 15.22
N THR A 40 12.90 -1.75 16.12
CA THR A 40 13.67 -0.95 17.10
C THR A 40 14.31 0.33 16.55
N GLN A 41 14.56 0.41 15.25
CA GLN A 41 15.15 1.56 14.57
C GLN A 41 14.16 2.74 14.43
N VAL A 42 12.87 2.47 14.19
CA VAL A 42 11.82 3.51 14.10
C VAL A 42 11.52 4.10 15.48
N ALA A 43 11.45 3.24 16.50
CA ALA A 43 11.29 3.67 17.89
C ALA A 43 12.48 4.52 18.37
N ALA A 44 13.71 4.19 17.93
CA ALA A 44 14.91 4.95 18.28
C ALA A 44 14.92 6.36 17.63
N GLY A 45 14.50 6.50 16.37
CA GLY A 45 14.46 7.78 15.67
C GLY A 45 13.47 8.78 16.27
N VAL A 46 12.24 8.32 16.57
CA VAL A 46 11.20 9.18 17.15
C VAL A 46 11.49 9.52 18.62
N MET A 47 12.00 8.56 19.41
CA MET A 47 12.44 8.87 20.78
C MET A 47 13.62 9.85 20.79
N GLY A 48 14.55 9.74 19.83
CA GLY A 48 15.64 10.71 19.66
C GLY A 48 15.13 12.13 19.40
N ALA A 49 14.12 12.29 18.55
CA ALA A 49 13.52 13.60 18.26
C ALA A 49 12.79 14.20 19.47
N VAL A 50 12.10 13.39 20.28
CA VAL A 50 11.45 13.86 21.53
C VAL A 50 12.49 14.23 22.59
N VAL A 51 13.58 13.46 22.72
CA VAL A 51 14.68 13.81 23.62
C VAL A 51 15.38 15.10 23.18
N LEU A 52 15.60 15.30 21.88
CA LEU A 52 16.15 16.55 21.32
C LEU A 52 15.21 17.75 21.52
N ALA A 53 13.89 17.56 21.37
CA ALA A 53 12.90 18.61 21.60
C ALA A 53 12.76 19.01 23.08
N THR A 54 13.31 18.21 24.01
CA THR A 54 13.22 18.46 25.46
C THR A 54 14.55 18.89 26.09
N ASN A 55 15.65 18.92 25.33
CA ASN A 55 16.96 19.36 25.82
C ASN A 55 17.40 20.68 25.14
N PRO A 56 17.65 21.75 25.90
CA PRO A 56 18.07 23.03 25.34
C PRO A 56 19.60 23.09 25.24
N LEU A 57 20.25 22.32 24.36
CA LEU A 57 21.64 22.60 23.95
C LEU A 57 21.91 22.19 22.50
N PRO A 58 22.54 23.07 21.67
CA PRO A 58 22.82 22.79 20.27
C PRO A 58 24.17 22.09 20.12
N ALA A 59 24.18 20.87 19.59
CA ALA A 59 25.36 20.31 18.94
C ALA A 59 25.11 20.28 17.42
N PRO A 60 26.07 20.70 16.59
CA PRO A 60 25.89 20.68 15.14
C PRO A 60 25.97 19.24 14.64
N VAL A 61 24.82 18.67 14.29
CA VAL A 61 24.74 17.35 13.64
C VAL A 61 24.99 17.55 12.13
N PRO A 62 25.79 16.70 11.46
CA PRO A 62 26.03 16.82 10.02
C PRO A 62 24.71 16.68 9.24
N GLN A 63 24.25 17.77 8.62
CA GLN A 63 22.93 17.89 7.99
C GLN A 63 22.75 17.07 6.69
N GLN A 64 23.82 16.50 6.14
CA GLN A 64 23.79 15.98 4.76
C GLN A 64 23.39 14.50 4.63
N ALA A 65 23.50 13.69 5.70
CA ALA A 65 23.06 12.29 5.67
C ALA A 65 21.62 12.07 6.19
N LEU A 66 21.09 13.03 6.95
CA LEU A 66 19.76 12.92 7.57
C LEU A 66 18.63 13.43 6.66
N ALA A 67 18.92 14.24 5.66
CA ALA A 67 17.90 14.95 4.89
C ALA A 67 17.11 14.04 3.93
N VAL A 68 17.74 13.05 3.31
CA VAL A 68 17.11 12.22 2.26
C VAL A 68 16.16 11.18 2.87
N GLU A 69 16.58 10.41 3.87
CA GLU A 69 15.68 9.49 4.60
C GLU A 69 14.59 10.23 5.38
N SER A 70 14.87 11.43 5.91
CA SER A 70 13.85 12.21 6.62
C SER A 70 12.72 12.69 5.71
N SER A 71 12.99 12.92 4.42
CA SER A 71 12.01 13.42 3.45
C SER A 71 11.00 12.33 3.10
N GLU A 72 11.45 11.14 2.66
CA GLU A 72 10.55 10.04 2.29
C GLU A 72 9.73 9.53 3.48
N LEU A 73 10.36 9.35 4.64
CA LEU A 73 9.67 8.98 5.88
C LEU A 73 8.64 10.06 6.28
N SER A 74 8.93 11.33 6.02
CA SER A 74 7.96 12.41 6.27
C SER A 74 6.78 12.36 5.32
N GLN A 75 6.97 12.05 4.03
CA GLN A 75 5.88 11.99 3.06
C GLN A 75 4.98 10.78 3.27
N GLN A 76 5.55 9.63 3.59
CA GLN A 76 4.77 8.44 3.98
C GLN A 76 3.97 8.69 5.25
N ALA A 77 4.57 9.30 6.28
CA ALA A 77 3.86 9.64 7.52
C ALA A 77 2.70 10.62 7.27
N LEU A 78 2.90 11.62 6.40
CA LEU A 78 1.86 12.55 6.02
C LEU A 78 0.73 11.88 5.22
N LEU A 79 1.05 10.98 4.29
CA LEU A 79 0.07 10.18 3.57
C LEU A 79 -0.76 9.34 4.55
N ILE A 80 -0.11 8.60 5.45
CA ILE A 80 -0.79 7.75 6.45
C ILE A 80 -1.70 8.62 7.34
N SER A 81 -1.23 9.81 7.74
CA SER A 81 -2.04 10.75 8.53
C SER A 81 -3.25 11.26 7.76
N GLU A 82 -3.10 11.65 6.50
CA GLU A 82 -4.22 12.11 5.67
C GLU A 82 -5.23 10.98 5.42
N LEU A 83 -4.76 9.79 5.10
CA LEU A 83 -5.63 8.62 4.93
C LEU A 83 -6.33 8.25 6.24
N GLY A 84 -5.64 8.29 7.37
CA GLY A 84 -6.21 7.96 8.68
C GLY A 84 -7.35 8.88 9.14
N VAL A 85 -7.38 10.13 8.66
CA VAL A 85 -8.49 11.07 8.93
C VAL A 85 -9.69 10.81 8.02
N ASN A 86 -9.44 10.36 6.78
CA ASN A 86 -10.47 10.23 5.75
C ASN A 86 -11.01 8.80 5.60
N LEU A 87 -10.33 7.79 6.16
CA LEU A 87 -10.79 6.42 6.15
C LEU A 87 -11.69 6.11 7.35
N PRO A 88 -12.70 5.26 7.17
CA PRO A 88 -13.49 4.77 8.29
C PRO A 88 -12.63 3.92 9.24
N SER A 89 -12.98 3.95 10.54
CA SER A 89 -12.29 3.16 11.56
C SER A 89 -12.40 1.65 11.33
N ASP A 90 -13.53 1.20 10.77
CA ASP A 90 -13.77 -0.18 10.38
C ASP A 90 -13.74 -0.33 8.85
N MET A 91 -13.26 -1.48 8.37
CA MET A 91 -13.24 -1.79 6.94
C MET A 91 -14.68 -1.96 6.42
N ARG A 92 -15.10 -1.00 5.58
CA ARG A 92 -16.38 -0.98 4.86
C ARG A 92 -16.22 -0.36 3.49
N GLU A 93 -17.28 -0.40 2.68
CA GLU A 93 -17.34 0.37 1.45
C GLU A 93 -17.25 1.88 1.73
N LEU A 94 -16.51 2.60 0.89
CA LEU A 94 -16.38 4.05 0.98
C LEU A 94 -17.58 4.72 0.30
N THR A 95 -18.04 5.84 0.88
CA THR A 95 -19.04 6.70 0.22
C THR A 95 -18.43 7.40 -0.99
N ASP A 96 -19.26 8.00 -1.83
CA ASP A 96 -18.77 8.75 -3.00
C ASP A 96 -17.93 9.97 -2.58
N GLU A 97 -18.26 10.63 -1.46
CA GLU A 97 -17.48 11.74 -0.90
C GLU A 97 -16.12 11.29 -0.35
N GLU A 98 -16.09 10.16 0.37
CA GLU A 98 -14.85 9.56 0.87
C GLU A 98 -13.93 9.18 -0.30
N ASN A 99 -14.50 8.54 -1.33
CA ASN A 99 -13.81 8.19 -2.57
C ASN A 99 -13.23 9.41 -3.28
N ALA A 100 -14.02 10.48 -3.45
CA ALA A 100 -13.56 11.72 -4.08
C ALA A 100 -12.41 12.36 -3.29
N THR A 101 -12.51 12.35 -1.96
CA THR A 101 -11.46 12.89 -1.08
C THR A 101 -10.18 12.08 -1.16
N ILE A 102 -10.28 10.75 -1.04
CA ILE A 102 -9.13 9.84 -1.04
C ILE A 102 -8.46 9.81 -2.42
N SER A 103 -9.22 9.70 -3.51
CA SER A 103 -8.64 9.77 -4.88
C SER A 103 -7.89 11.08 -5.11
N GLY A 104 -8.40 12.21 -4.58
CA GLY A 104 -7.69 13.49 -4.58
C GLY A 104 -6.40 13.48 -3.77
N VAL A 105 -6.39 12.87 -2.58
CA VAL A 105 -5.17 12.68 -1.76
C VAL A 105 -4.15 11.85 -2.52
N LEU A 106 -4.55 10.68 -3.01
CA LEU A 106 -3.67 9.75 -3.73
C LEU A 106 -3.11 10.39 -5.00
N SER A 107 -3.95 11.10 -5.77
CA SER A 107 -3.50 11.75 -7.00
C SER A 107 -2.42 12.80 -6.74
N ARG A 108 -2.61 13.63 -5.71
CA ARG A 108 -1.63 14.64 -5.31
C ARG A 108 -0.33 14.02 -4.80
N ARG A 109 -0.44 12.98 -3.96
CA ARG A 109 0.71 12.36 -3.31
C ARG A 109 1.58 11.60 -4.30
N TYR A 110 0.99 10.85 -5.23
CA TYR A 110 1.76 10.06 -6.20
C TYR A 110 2.01 10.79 -7.52
N ASN A 111 1.45 11.99 -7.72
CA ASN A 111 1.51 12.73 -8.98
C ASN A 111 1.02 11.89 -10.18
N ILE A 112 -0.02 11.09 -9.95
CA ILE A 112 -0.67 10.23 -10.94
C ILE A 112 -2.18 10.46 -10.84
N PRO A 113 -2.89 10.74 -11.93
CA PRO A 113 -4.34 10.87 -11.86
C PRO A 113 -4.98 9.50 -11.56
N VAL A 114 -5.63 9.39 -10.40
CA VAL A 114 -6.38 8.19 -10.01
C VAL A 114 -7.87 8.46 -9.92
N ALA A 115 -8.67 7.49 -10.33
CA ALA A 115 -10.12 7.63 -10.41
C ALA A 115 -10.84 6.36 -9.91
N THR A 116 -12.06 6.54 -9.40
CA THR A 116 -12.96 5.41 -9.04
C THR A 116 -13.65 4.79 -10.25
N SER A 117 -13.71 5.53 -11.36
CA SER A 117 -14.34 5.10 -12.60
C SER A 117 -13.61 5.69 -13.80
N LEU A 118 -13.49 4.91 -14.87
CA LEU A 118 -13.02 5.36 -16.18
C LEU A 118 -14.00 4.88 -17.25
N GLU A 119 -14.25 5.68 -18.28
CA GLU A 119 -15.13 5.29 -19.40
C GLU A 119 -16.54 4.84 -18.96
N GLY A 120 -17.02 5.37 -17.82
CA GLY A 120 -18.29 4.99 -17.20
C GLY A 120 -18.29 3.61 -16.52
N ILE A 121 -17.14 2.95 -16.38
CA ILE A 121 -16.97 1.66 -15.72
C ILE A 121 -16.29 1.88 -14.37
N ARG A 122 -16.83 1.24 -13.32
CA ARG A 122 -16.25 1.21 -11.97
C ARG A 122 -16.21 -0.21 -11.42
N LEU A 123 -15.34 -0.45 -10.44
CA LEU A 123 -15.44 -1.65 -9.60
C LEU A 123 -16.61 -1.49 -8.61
N ASN A 124 -17.01 -2.61 -8.00
CA ASN A 124 -18.00 -2.63 -6.93
C ASN A 124 -17.52 -1.85 -5.68
N ARG A 125 -16.21 -1.71 -5.48
CA ARG A 125 -15.59 -0.96 -4.38
C ARG A 125 -14.15 -0.57 -4.69
N THR A 126 -13.55 0.23 -3.82
CA THR A 126 -12.18 0.80 -3.90
C THR A 126 -11.38 0.63 -2.60
N TYR A 127 -12.03 0.13 -1.54
CA TYR A 127 -11.42 -0.20 -0.26
C TYR A 127 -11.87 -1.59 0.17
N GLY A 128 -10.93 -2.44 0.55
CA GLY A 128 -11.25 -3.81 0.93
C GLY A 128 -10.05 -4.67 1.23
N PHE A 129 -10.33 -5.88 1.68
CA PHE A 129 -9.28 -6.87 1.96
C PHE A 129 -8.66 -7.45 0.68
N ILE A 130 -7.33 -7.38 0.59
CA ILE A 130 -6.51 -8.18 -0.33
C ILE A 130 -6.02 -9.43 0.37
N GLY A 131 -5.87 -10.54 -0.38
CA GLY A 131 -5.17 -11.72 0.09
C GLY A 131 -4.17 -12.26 -0.93
N GLN A 132 -3.37 -13.23 -0.50
CA GLN A 132 -2.33 -13.83 -1.32
C GLN A 132 -2.92 -14.71 -2.43
N GLU A 133 -2.45 -14.49 -3.66
CA GLU A 133 -2.63 -15.37 -4.81
C GLU A 133 -1.33 -16.12 -5.15
N GLN A 134 -1.43 -17.11 -6.03
CA GLN A 134 -0.30 -17.84 -6.59
C GLN A 134 0.20 -17.17 -7.87
N HIS A 135 1.34 -17.61 -8.42
CA HIS A 135 1.76 -17.14 -9.74
C HIS A 135 0.80 -17.60 -10.84
N LEU A 136 0.64 -16.79 -11.88
CA LEU A 136 -0.14 -17.15 -13.06
C LEU A 136 0.78 -17.67 -14.17
N ALA A 137 0.32 -18.68 -14.91
CA ALA A 137 1.08 -19.20 -16.02
C ALA A 137 1.20 -18.13 -17.13
N ARG A 138 2.43 -17.76 -17.49
CA ARG A 138 2.66 -16.67 -18.46
C ARG A 138 2.47 -17.09 -19.91
N TYR A 139 2.75 -18.36 -20.21
CA TYR A 139 2.65 -18.97 -21.53
C TYR A 139 2.36 -20.47 -21.41
N PRO A 140 1.94 -21.16 -22.50
CA PRO A 140 1.75 -22.61 -22.48
C PRO A 140 3.04 -23.36 -22.11
N GLY A 141 2.98 -24.12 -21.02
CA GLY A 141 4.13 -24.87 -20.51
C GLY A 141 5.00 -24.12 -19.50
N ASP A 142 4.60 -22.92 -19.06
CA ASP A 142 5.26 -22.23 -17.95
C ASP A 142 5.09 -23.05 -16.65
N THR A 143 6.18 -23.24 -15.92
CA THR A 143 6.23 -24.03 -14.68
C THR A 143 7.05 -23.31 -13.63
N MET A 144 6.91 -23.64 -12.34
CA MET A 144 7.75 -23.03 -11.30
C MET A 144 9.26 -23.21 -11.50
N ALA A 145 9.68 -24.24 -12.25
CA ALA A 145 11.09 -24.44 -12.60
C ALA A 145 11.60 -23.46 -13.67
N THR A 146 10.71 -22.95 -14.52
CA THR A 146 11.01 -22.03 -15.64
C THR A 146 10.42 -20.63 -15.42
N HIS A 147 9.71 -20.43 -14.31
CA HIS A 147 8.97 -19.20 -14.05
C HIS A 147 9.92 -18.03 -13.76
N PHE A 148 10.94 -18.28 -12.94
CA PHE A 148 11.91 -17.25 -12.55
C PHE A 148 13.14 -17.28 -13.44
N THR A 149 13.62 -16.09 -13.80
CA THR A 149 14.87 -15.91 -14.55
C THR A 149 16.09 -15.77 -13.64
N ASN A 150 15.87 -15.49 -12.35
CA ASN A 150 16.91 -15.33 -11.35
C ASN A 150 16.58 -16.12 -10.07
N SER A 151 17.62 -16.58 -9.38
CA SER A 151 17.48 -17.43 -8.18
C SER A 151 16.92 -16.68 -6.97
N GLU A 152 17.11 -15.36 -6.91
CA GLU A 152 16.67 -14.53 -5.79
C GLU A 152 15.14 -14.40 -5.75
N ASP A 153 14.51 -14.10 -6.88
CA ASP A 153 13.05 -14.08 -7.00
C ASP A 153 12.46 -15.47 -6.78
N ALA A 154 13.13 -16.53 -7.28
CA ALA A 154 12.70 -17.91 -7.04
C ALA A 154 12.70 -18.27 -5.55
N GLU A 155 13.72 -17.87 -4.80
CA GLU A 155 13.80 -18.09 -3.35
C GLU A 155 12.72 -17.30 -2.59
N LYS A 156 12.47 -16.05 -3.00
CA LYS A 156 11.51 -15.16 -2.32
C LYS A 156 10.06 -15.51 -2.60
N TYR A 157 9.73 -15.88 -3.83
CA TYR A 157 8.34 -15.97 -4.31
C TYR A 157 7.95 -17.38 -4.75
N GLY A 158 8.91 -18.25 -5.06
CA GLY A 158 8.65 -19.58 -5.61
C GLY A 158 7.86 -20.51 -4.69
N ALA A 159 7.90 -20.30 -3.38
CA ALA A 159 7.12 -21.08 -2.42
C ALA A 159 5.59 -20.91 -2.56
N GLN A 160 5.11 -19.84 -3.21
CA GLN A 160 3.68 -19.62 -3.42
C GLN A 160 3.09 -20.47 -4.56
N GLY A 161 3.97 -21.08 -5.36
CA GLY A 161 3.59 -22.01 -6.43
C GLY A 161 2.88 -21.34 -7.60
N MET A 162 2.39 -22.18 -8.50
CA MET A 162 1.65 -21.81 -9.70
C MET A 162 0.17 -22.11 -9.48
N ALA A 163 -0.71 -21.21 -9.92
CA ALA A 163 -2.14 -21.45 -9.94
C ALA A 163 -2.47 -22.71 -10.76
N PRO A 164 -3.42 -23.55 -10.31
CA PRO A 164 -3.78 -24.78 -11.02
C PRO A 164 -4.53 -24.52 -12.33
N GLY A 165 -5.17 -23.36 -12.45
CA GLY A 165 -5.88 -22.90 -13.64
C GLY A 165 -5.21 -21.68 -14.28
N LEU A 166 -5.66 -21.32 -15.47
CA LEU A 166 -5.31 -20.04 -16.06
C LEU A 166 -6.11 -18.93 -15.37
N GLY A 167 -5.50 -17.74 -15.28
CA GLY A 167 -6.24 -16.54 -14.90
C GLY A 167 -7.33 -16.23 -15.94
N ALA A 168 -8.23 -15.31 -15.61
CA ALA A 168 -9.38 -14.93 -16.40
C ALA A 168 -9.04 -14.48 -17.83
N TRP A 169 -7.81 -14.01 -18.04
CA TRP A 169 -7.34 -13.52 -19.33
C TRP A 169 -6.54 -14.55 -20.14
N GLY A 170 -6.37 -15.77 -19.63
CA GLY A 170 -5.55 -16.83 -20.21
C GLY A 170 -4.06 -16.61 -19.95
N TYR A 171 -3.23 -16.99 -20.92
CA TYR A 171 -1.81 -16.70 -20.92
C TYR A 171 -1.54 -15.23 -21.26
N PHE A 172 -0.41 -14.71 -20.76
CA PHE A 172 0.07 -13.37 -21.08
C PHE A 172 0.75 -13.33 -22.46
N ALA A 173 1.42 -14.42 -22.84
CA ALA A 173 2.05 -14.61 -24.15
C ALA A 173 1.65 -15.97 -24.77
N PRO A 174 1.63 -16.07 -26.11
CA PRO A 174 1.28 -17.31 -26.80
C PRO A 174 2.35 -18.39 -26.69
N SER A 175 3.61 -18.02 -26.40
CA SER A 175 4.73 -18.95 -26.23
C SER A 175 5.81 -18.34 -25.34
N GLN A 176 6.77 -19.15 -24.91
CA GLN A 176 7.96 -18.65 -24.19
C GLN A 176 8.79 -17.70 -25.06
N TYR A 177 8.84 -17.91 -26.38
CA TYR A 177 9.63 -17.09 -27.30
C TYR A 177 9.00 -15.70 -27.51
N ASP A 178 7.69 -15.60 -27.38
CA ASP A 178 6.93 -14.35 -27.52
C ASP A 178 6.75 -13.62 -26.18
N LEU A 179 7.28 -14.16 -25.08
CA LEU A 179 7.15 -13.57 -23.76
C LEU A 179 7.98 -12.29 -23.67
N SER A 180 7.31 -11.15 -23.55
CA SER A 180 7.96 -9.85 -23.39
C SER A 180 8.22 -9.50 -21.92
N GLN A 181 9.07 -8.51 -21.67
CA GLN A 181 9.25 -7.97 -20.32
C GLN A 181 7.93 -7.39 -19.76
N THR A 182 7.11 -6.77 -20.61
CA THR A 182 5.80 -6.26 -20.21
C THR A 182 4.88 -7.39 -19.73
N ASP A 183 4.94 -8.56 -20.34
CA ASP A 183 4.12 -9.71 -19.92
C ASP A 183 4.62 -10.30 -18.60
N ILE A 184 5.94 -10.33 -18.40
CA ILE A 184 6.56 -10.69 -17.11
C ILE A 184 6.12 -9.69 -16.04
N ASP A 185 6.19 -8.39 -16.30
CA ASP A 185 5.83 -7.36 -15.32
C ASP A 185 4.33 -7.35 -15.02
N ARG A 186 3.48 -7.64 -16.01
CA ARG A 186 2.04 -7.78 -15.82
C ARG A 186 1.71 -8.94 -14.90
N GLU A 187 2.39 -10.08 -15.03
CA GLU A 187 2.20 -11.21 -14.12
C GLU A 187 2.87 -10.94 -12.76
N LYS A 188 4.04 -10.32 -12.72
CA LYS A 188 4.72 -9.98 -11.46
C LYS A 188 3.91 -8.99 -10.63
N TYR A 189 3.28 -8.01 -11.26
CA TYR A 189 2.55 -6.92 -10.61
C TYR A 189 1.05 -6.97 -10.91
N TYR A 190 0.44 -8.14 -10.76
CA TYR A 190 -1.00 -8.28 -10.93
C TYR A 190 -1.79 -8.25 -9.62
N ILE A 191 -3.04 -7.83 -9.76
CA ILE A 191 -4.11 -8.10 -8.81
C ILE A 191 -5.26 -8.86 -9.47
N ALA A 192 -5.91 -9.72 -8.70
CA ALA A 192 -7.22 -10.27 -9.01
C ALA A 192 -8.28 -9.34 -8.43
N THR A 193 -9.29 -8.97 -9.22
CA THR A 193 -10.41 -8.13 -8.76
C THR A 193 -11.76 -8.76 -9.10
N GLN A 194 -12.79 -8.45 -8.29
CA GLN A 194 -14.16 -8.92 -8.49
C GLN A 194 -14.85 -8.23 -9.67
N THR A 195 -14.26 -8.32 -10.87
CA THR A 195 -14.72 -7.66 -12.10
C THR A 195 -16.15 -8.03 -12.45
N PHE A 196 -16.57 -9.26 -12.18
CA PHE A 196 -17.92 -9.78 -12.41
C PHE A 196 -19.00 -9.14 -11.51
N LEU A 197 -18.61 -8.43 -10.44
CA LEU A 197 -19.50 -7.66 -9.58
C LEU A 197 -19.57 -6.19 -9.96
N ALA A 198 -18.81 -5.76 -10.97
CA ALA A 198 -18.87 -4.38 -11.45
C ALA A 198 -20.31 -4.05 -11.91
N PRO A 199 -20.87 -2.90 -11.51
CA PRO A 199 -22.21 -2.50 -11.94
C PRO A 199 -22.32 -2.49 -13.47
N GLY A 200 -23.29 -3.21 -14.04
CA GLY A 200 -23.50 -3.31 -15.50
C GLY A 200 -22.67 -4.38 -16.20
N PHE A 201 -21.89 -5.20 -15.47
CA PHE A 201 -21.09 -6.29 -16.06
C PHE A 201 -21.96 -7.31 -16.82
N SER A 202 -23.07 -7.75 -16.23
CA SER A 202 -23.98 -8.74 -16.82
C SER A 202 -24.57 -8.31 -18.15
N ASP A 203 -24.73 -7.00 -18.34
CA ASP A 203 -25.39 -6.43 -19.52
C ASP A 203 -24.42 -6.29 -20.69
N ASN A 204 -23.11 -6.19 -20.43
CA ASN A 204 -22.08 -5.91 -21.44
C ASN A 204 -20.76 -6.64 -21.16
N VAL A 205 -20.82 -7.95 -20.87
CA VAL A 205 -19.68 -8.78 -20.44
C VAL A 205 -18.41 -8.55 -21.27
N ARG A 206 -18.53 -8.55 -22.61
CA ARG A 206 -17.38 -8.35 -23.51
C ARG A 206 -16.69 -7.00 -23.29
N ARG A 207 -17.45 -5.92 -23.19
CA ARG A 207 -16.92 -4.56 -22.96
C ARG A 207 -16.18 -4.49 -21.64
N TYR A 208 -16.71 -5.11 -20.58
CA TYR A 208 -16.08 -5.10 -19.26
C TYR A 208 -14.82 -5.94 -19.23
N ILE A 209 -14.82 -7.12 -19.86
CA ILE A 209 -13.61 -7.95 -20.00
C ILE A 209 -12.51 -7.18 -20.75
N GLU A 210 -12.84 -6.57 -21.88
CA GLU A 210 -11.89 -5.77 -22.66
C GLU A 210 -11.37 -4.56 -21.86
N PHE A 211 -12.25 -3.91 -21.08
CA PHE A 211 -11.88 -2.76 -20.24
C PHE A 211 -10.96 -3.14 -19.08
N PHE A 212 -11.25 -4.25 -18.38
CA PHE A 212 -10.51 -4.66 -17.18
C PHE A 212 -9.20 -5.36 -17.50
N LYS A 213 -9.11 -6.09 -18.62
CA LYS A 213 -7.91 -6.84 -18.97
C LYS A 213 -6.68 -5.92 -18.99
N TYR A 214 -5.74 -6.17 -18.07
CA TYR A 214 -4.51 -5.42 -17.87
C TYR A 214 -4.69 -3.92 -17.55
N ARG A 215 -5.86 -3.52 -17.07
CA ARG A 215 -6.10 -2.14 -16.66
C ARG A 215 -5.19 -1.77 -15.49
N LYS A 216 -4.46 -0.65 -15.60
CA LYS A 216 -3.59 -0.15 -14.55
C LYS A 216 -4.38 0.37 -13.35
N MET A 217 -3.89 0.03 -12.19
CA MET A 217 -4.45 0.38 -10.89
C MET A 217 -3.33 0.86 -9.97
N LEU A 218 -3.63 1.83 -9.12
CA LEU A 218 -2.82 2.14 -7.95
C LEU A 218 -3.36 1.32 -6.79
N ILE A 219 -2.51 0.53 -6.13
CA ILE A 219 -2.84 -0.14 -4.88
C ILE A 219 -2.02 0.47 -3.74
N VAL A 220 -2.65 0.75 -2.61
CA VAL A 220 -2.02 1.38 -1.44
C VAL A 220 -2.38 0.63 -0.18
N ASN A 221 -1.39 0.33 0.65
CA ASN A 221 -1.61 -0.10 2.02
C ASN A 221 -1.72 1.16 2.92
N PRO A 222 -2.92 1.49 3.44
CA PRO A 222 -3.12 2.71 4.22
C PRO A 222 -2.42 2.70 5.59
N GLN A 223 -1.91 1.55 6.05
CA GLN A 223 -1.30 1.40 7.37
C GLN A 223 0.21 1.70 7.37
N ASN A 224 0.89 1.45 6.25
CA ASN A 224 2.33 1.71 6.10
C ASN A 224 2.65 2.67 4.93
N GLY A 225 1.65 3.09 4.15
CA GLY A 225 1.81 4.05 3.05
C GLY A 225 2.47 3.47 1.80
N ARG A 226 2.83 2.17 1.79
CA ARG A 226 3.42 1.52 0.62
C ARG A 226 2.40 1.45 -0.51
N ALA A 227 2.85 1.76 -1.72
CA ALA A 227 2.00 1.74 -2.90
C ALA A 227 2.70 1.12 -4.11
N MET A 228 1.88 0.60 -5.02
CA MET A 228 2.36 -0.06 -6.23
C MET A 228 1.42 0.26 -7.39
N VAL A 229 1.99 0.45 -8.57
CA VAL A 229 1.26 0.43 -9.83
C VAL A 229 1.16 -1.02 -10.30
N VAL A 230 -0.06 -1.52 -10.45
CA VAL A 230 -0.37 -2.91 -10.78
C VAL A 230 -1.32 -2.97 -11.97
N VAL A 231 -1.54 -4.17 -12.50
CA VAL A 231 -2.60 -4.43 -13.49
C VAL A 231 -3.66 -5.37 -12.95
N ILE A 232 -4.88 -5.27 -13.46
CA ILE A 232 -5.88 -6.32 -13.29
C ILE A 232 -5.49 -7.50 -14.19
N GLY A 233 -4.76 -8.46 -13.63
CA GLY A 233 -4.30 -9.66 -14.33
C GLY A 233 -5.23 -10.86 -14.20
N ASP A 234 -6.20 -10.80 -13.30
CA ASP A 234 -7.17 -11.88 -13.08
C ASP A 234 -8.53 -11.36 -12.56
N ALA A 235 -9.55 -12.20 -12.63
CA ALA A 235 -10.86 -11.98 -12.04
C ALA A 235 -11.06 -12.88 -10.81
N GLY A 236 -11.49 -12.28 -9.69
CA GLY A 236 -11.62 -12.95 -8.40
C GLY A 236 -11.21 -12.03 -7.25
N PRO A 237 -11.21 -12.51 -6.01
CA PRO A 237 -11.73 -13.80 -5.55
C PRO A 237 -13.27 -13.79 -5.43
N GLY A 238 -13.89 -14.96 -5.29
CA GLY A 238 -15.35 -15.06 -5.06
C GLY A 238 -15.79 -14.37 -3.77
N GLU A 239 -17.04 -13.88 -3.72
CA GLU A 239 -17.60 -13.16 -2.56
C GLU A 239 -17.52 -13.95 -1.25
N SER A 240 -17.70 -15.27 -1.33
CA SER A 240 -17.67 -16.18 -0.18
C SER A 240 -16.32 -16.25 0.54
N THR A 241 -15.24 -15.81 -0.10
CA THR A 241 -13.90 -15.80 0.50
C THR A 241 -13.73 -14.70 1.56
N GLY A 242 -14.63 -13.71 1.59
CA GLY A 242 -14.50 -12.51 2.42
C GLY A 242 -13.29 -11.64 2.05
N LYS A 243 -12.62 -11.92 0.94
CA LYS A 243 -11.61 -11.09 0.28
C LYS A 243 -12.29 -10.35 -0.88
N HIS A 244 -11.73 -9.21 -1.26
CA HIS A 244 -12.21 -8.40 -2.39
C HIS A 244 -11.16 -8.28 -3.50
N LEU A 245 -9.90 -8.55 -3.15
CA LEU A 245 -8.77 -8.61 -4.06
C LEU A 245 -7.89 -9.83 -3.77
N GLY A 246 -7.22 -10.26 -4.82
CA GLY A 246 -6.02 -11.09 -4.76
C GLY A 246 -4.81 -10.29 -5.21
N GLY A 247 -3.64 -10.52 -4.62
CA GLY A 247 -2.38 -9.92 -5.06
C GLY A 247 -1.35 -11.00 -5.38
N SER A 248 -0.54 -10.75 -6.41
CA SER A 248 0.63 -11.58 -6.70
C SER A 248 1.56 -11.72 -5.48
N PRO A 249 2.41 -12.75 -5.42
CA PRO A 249 3.45 -12.88 -4.39
C PRO A 249 4.27 -11.61 -4.18
N GLU A 250 4.64 -10.91 -5.24
CA GLU A 250 5.43 -9.69 -5.21
C GLU A 250 4.63 -8.50 -4.68
N VAL A 251 3.38 -8.31 -5.13
CA VAL A 251 2.48 -7.25 -4.65
C VAL A 251 2.25 -7.42 -3.14
N MET A 252 1.94 -8.64 -2.71
CA MET A 252 1.63 -8.94 -1.31
C MET A 252 2.85 -8.79 -0.41
N LYS A 253 4.02 -9.25 -0.88
CA LYS A 253 5.28 -9.07 -0.17
C LYS A 253 5.62 -7.60 -0.01
N TYR A 254 5.55 -6.83 -1.09
CA TYR A 254 5.89 -5.40 -1.06
C TYR A 254 4.93 -4.62 -0.17
N LEU A 255 3.62 -4.85 -0.28
CA LEU A 255 2.63 -4.17 0.54
C LEU A 255 2.64 -4.59 2.01
N GLU A 256 3.46 -5.58 2.39
CA GLU A 256 3.50 -6.17 3.73
C GLU A 256 2.13 -6.70 4.15
N ARG A 257 1.49 -7.45 3.25
CA ARG A 257 0.17 -8.09 3.47
C ARG A 257 0.26 -9.61 3.68
N VAL A 258 1.48 -10.10 3.88
CA VAL A 258 1.84 -11.51 4.10
C VAL A 258 1.91 -11.91 5.58
N ASP A 259 1.82 -10.98 6.53
CA ASP A 259 1.96 -11.28 7.95
C ASP A 259 0.66 -11.84 8.58
N GLY A 260 0.81 -12.86 9.44
CA GLY A 260 -0.25 -13.45 10.25
C GLY A 260 -1.45 -14.05 9.49
N ALA A 261 -2.36 -13.18 9.03
CA ALA A 261 -3.62 -13.54 8.40
C ALA A 261 -3.57 -13.62 6.86
N GLN A 262 -2.45 -13.26 6.23
CA GLN A 262 -2.31 -13.16 4.75
C GLN A 262 -3.47 -12.40 4.09
N LYS A 263 -4.01 -11.43 4.83
CA LYS A 263 -5.21 -10.66 4.49
C LYS A 263 -5.10 -9.31 5.17
N GLY A 264 -5.34 -8.22 4.42
CA GLY A 264 -5.37 -6.89 5.02
C GLY A 264 -6.00 -5.84 4.13
N PRO A 265 -6.42 -4.70 4.70
CA PRO A 265 -7.12 -3.66 3.97
C PRO A 265 -6.19 -2.92 3.01
N VAL A 266 -6.65 -2.68 1.80
CA VAL A 266 -5.95 -1.88 0.79
C VAL A 266 -6.94 -0.96 0.08
N LEU A 267 -6.41 0.17 -0.38
CA LEU A 267 -7.06 1.06 -1.33
C LEU A 267 -6.64 0.69 -2.75
N TYR A 268 -7.55 0.74 -3.70
CA TYR A 268 -7.28 0.43 -5.10
C TYR A 268 -8.14 1.30 -6.02
N TYR A 269 -7.49 2.02 -6.92
CA TYR A 269 -8.10 2.99 -7.83
C TYR A 269 -7.55 2.80 -9.24
N PHE A 270 -8.35 3.11 -10.26
CA PHE A 270 -7.85 3.13 -11.63
C PHE A 270 -6.82 4.24 -11.78
N ILE A 271 -5.81 3.97 -12.60
CA ILE A 271 -4.89 5.00 -13.07
C ILE A 271 -5.32 5.44 -14.46
N GLU A 272 -5.45 6.76 -14.66
CA GLU A 272 -5.66 7.34 -15.97
C GLU A 272 -4.32 7.46 -16.70
N ASP A 273 -4.02 6.46 -17.53
CA ASP A 273 -2.78 6.39 -18.31
C ASP A 273 -3.07 6.03 -19.77
N PRO A 274 -3.67 6.94 -20.56
CA PRO A 274 -4.08 6.67 -21.93
C PRO A 274 -2.91 6.38 -22.88
N THR A 275 -1.68 6.76 -22.49
CA THR A 275 -0.47 6.58 -23.29
C THR A 275 0.45 5.46 -22.78
N ASP A 276 0.01 4.67 -21.79
CA ASP A 276 0.79 3.56 -21.21
C ASP A 276 2.18 3.99 -20.68
N SER A 277 2.26 5.21 -20.15
CA SER A 277 3.50 5.88 -19.74
C SER A 277 3.95 5.61 -18.30
N ILE A 278 3.03 5.15 -17.44
CA ILE A 278 3.30 4.93 -16.01
C ILE A 278 3.80 3.49 -15.82
N PRO A 279 5.03 3.26 -15.35
CA PRO A 279 5.57 1.90 -15.21
C PRO A 279 4.84 1.12 -14.10
N LEU A 280 4.83 -0.21 -14.24
CA LEU A 280 4.38 -1.11 -13.17
C LEU A 280 5.45 -1.20 -12.07
N GLY A 281 5.02 -1.53 -10.86
CA GLY A 281 5.89 -1.76 -9.71
C GLY A 281 5.77 -0.69 -8.61
N PRO A 282 6.66 -0.74 -7.60
CA PRO A 282 6.65 0.16 -6.45
C PRO A 282 6.63 1.64 -6.81
N ILE A 283 5.90 2.43 -6.02
CA ILE A 283 5.88 3.89 -6.14
C ILE A 283 5.85 4.56 -4.77
N ASP A 284 6.65 5.61 -4.62
CA ASP A 284 6.75 6.41 -3.40
C ASP A 284 5.94 7.71 -3.49
N PRO A 285 5.41 8.21 -2.36
CA PRO A 285 4.74 9.49 -2.32
C PRO A 285 5.74 10.65 -2.46
N ASN A 286 5.33 11.72 -3.16
CA ASN A 286 6.06 12.98 -3.31
C ASN A 286 5.94 13.87 -2.07
#